data_AF-A0A955YXS9-F1
#
_entry.id   AF-A0A955YXS9-F1
#
_cell.length_a   1.000
_cell.length_b   1.000
_cell.length_c   1.000
_cell.angle_alpha   90.00
_cell.angle_beta   90.00
_cell.angle_gamma   90.00
#
_symmetry.space_group_name_H-M   'P 1'
#
loop_
_entity.id
_entity.type
_entity.pdbx_description
1 polymer ?
#
loop_
_entity_poly.entity_id
_entity_poly.type
_entity_poly.pdbx_seq_one_letter_code
_entity_poly.pdbx_strand_id
1 'polypeptide(L)'
;MRWKPSIVFLGGALILSLPGVANGDAPRRAPARCTDEVPLAIMAGELLLDGDMPTDAELLRNLREAGSDLPVVHALRTKPEDEGRRQSWLDGLRERHEASLVCGKASSPSETLWLVAPRGGELTVHGNRVRAEIRPPFMKPRLVLRDAKGTVRTMPVKGGEEIDLPTDLDPPLTVQLMADGPRGPRPVAELHPRSEL
;
A
#
# COMPACT_ATOMS: atom_id res chain seq x y z
N MET A 1 -1.70 -8.08 -84.16
CA MET A 1 -1.66 -6.63 -84.43
C MET A 1 -2.96 -5.98 -83.94
N ARG A 2 -2.84 -4.82 -83.28
CA ARG A 2 -3.88 -3.82 -82.91
C ARG A 2 -4.86 -4.12 -81.75
N TRP A 3 -4.48 -3.63 -80.56
CA TRP A 3 -5.16 -2.59 -79.73
C TRP A 3 -6.47 -2.01 -80.32
N LYS A 4 -7.54 -1.63 -79.60
CA LYS A 4 -7.77 -1.23 -78.19
C LYS A 4 -9.33 -1.07 -78.00
N PRO A 5 -9.85 -0.40 -76.95
CA PRO A 5 -10.55 -0.93 -75.75
C PRO A 5 -12.08 -0.74 -75.75
N SER A 6 -12.77 -1.18 -74.69
CA SER A 6 -13.96 -0.49 -74.15
C SER A 6 -14.17 -0.85 -72.68
N ILE A 7 -14.12 0.19 -71.83
CA ILE A 7 -14.53 0.19 -70.43
C ILE A 7 -15.95 0.74 -70.40
N VAL A 8 -16.86 0.04 -69.72
CA VAL A 8 -18.16 0.58 -69.30
C VAL A 8 -18.26 0.39 -67.79
N PHE A 9 -18.33 1.52 -67.07
CA PHE A 9 -18.67 1.60 -65.65
C PHE A 9 -20.20 1.63 -65.53
N LEU A 10 -20.79 0.78 -64.68
CA LEU A 10 -22.13 0.95 -64.11
C LEU A 10 -22.27 -0.01 -62.92
N GLY A 11 -22.52 0.52 -61.73
CA GLY A 11 -22.80 -0.29 -60.56
C GLY A 11 -22.48 0.42 -59.25
N GLY A 12 -23.32 1.38 -58.88
CA GLY A 12 -23.31 1.97 -57.55
C GLY A 12 -23.63 0.91 -56.49
N ALA A 13 -22.83 0.87 -55.43
CA ALA A 13 -23.15 0.17 -54.20
C ALA A 13 -23.33 1.22 -53.10
N LEU A 14 -24.58 1.40 -52.67
CA LEU A 14 -24.94 2.09 -51.43
C LEU A 14 -24.40 1.25 -50.28
N ILE A 15 -23.36 1.70 -49.59
CA ILE A 15 -22.90 1.10 -48.35
C ILE A 15 -23.67 1.76 -47.20
N LEU A 16 -24.66 1.05 -46.67
CA LEU A 16 -25.29 1.38 -45.39
C LEU A 16 -24.28 1.10 -44.27
N SER A 17 -23.64 2.15 -43.75
CA SER A 17 -22.80 2.07 -42.57
C SER A 17 -23.67 1.93 -41.32
N LEU A 18 -23.65 0.75 -40.69
CA LEU A 18 -24.18 0.54 -39.34
C LEU A 18 -23.20 1.13 -38.30
N PRO A 19 -23.68 1.81 -37.24
CA PRO A 19 -22.83 2.22 -36.13
C PRO A 19 -22.40 0.99 -35.32
N GLY A 20 -21.15 0.57 -35.52
CA GLY A 20 -20.50 -0.41 -34.66
C GLY A 20 -20.34 0.16 -33.25
N VAL A 21 -21.05 -0.45 -32.31
CA VAL A 21 -21.00 -0.19 -30.88
C VAL A 21 -19.56 -0.31 -30.41
N ALA A 22 -18.95 0.80 -30.02
CA ALA A 22 -17.69 0.79 -29.30
C ALA A 22 -17.96 0.16 -27.92
N ASN A 23 -17.75 -1.15 -27.80
CA ASN A 23 -17.56 -1.79 -26.51
C ASN A 23 -16.30 -1.16 -25.91
N GLY A 24 -16.50 -0.15 -25.07
CA GLY A 24 -15.46 0.38 -24.20
C GLY A 24 -15.06 -0.72 -23.25
N ASP A 25 -14.04 -1.49 -23.61
CA ASP A 25 -13.22 -2.20 -22.64
C ASP A 25 -12.58 -1.11 -21.78
N ALA A 26 -13.26 -0.76 -20.68
CA ALA A 26 -12.60 -0.12 -19.56
C ALA A 26 -11.36 -0.97 -19.25
N PRO A 27 -10.17 -0.37 -19.03
CA PRO A 27 -8.97 -1.14 -18.77
C PRO A 27 -9.25 -2.10 -17.62
N ARG A 28 -9.18 -3.41 -17.88
CA ARG A 28 -9.20 -4.44 -16.83
C ARG A 28 -8.12 -4.04 -15.84
N ARG A 29 -8.55 -3.55 -14.66
CA ARG A 29 -7.67 -3.26 -13.54
C ARG A 29 -6.84 -4.51 -13.32
N ALA A 30 -5.52 -4.42 -13.53
CA ALA A 30 -4.64 -5.55 -13.30
C ALA A 30 -4.92 -6.12 -11.89
N PRO A 31 -4.95 -7.45 -11.71
CA PRO A 31 -5.20 -8.05 -10.41
C PRO A 31 -4.20 -7.42 -9.46
N ALA A 32 -4.76 -6.73 -8.48
CA ALA A 32 -4.01 -5.70 -7.83
C ALA A 32 -3.00 -6.41 -6.91
N ARG A 33 -1.73 -6.35 -7.32
CA ARG A 33 -0.67 -7.10 -6.68
C ARG A 33 -0.38 -6.42 -5.36
N CYS A 34 -0.53 -7.19 -4.30
CA CYS A 34 0.02 -6.84 -3.02
C CYS A 34 1.49 -7.27 -3.01
N THR A 35 2.38 -6.42 -2.52
CA THR A 35 3.83 -6.72 -2.47
C THR A 35 4.15 -7.48 -1.19
N ASP A 36 4.86 -8.59 -1.29
CA ASP A 36 5.24 -9.38 -0.12
C ASP A 36 6.17 -8.58 0.82
N GLU A 37 5.95 -8.71 2.12
CA GLU A 37 6.63 -8.01 3.19
C GLU A 37 6.98 -9.02 4.28
N VAL A 38 8.28 -9.22 4.50
CA VAL A 38 8.79 -10.33 5.32
C VAL A 38 8.26 -10.30 6.76
N PRO A 39 8.27 -9.16 7.49
CA PRO A 39 7.70 -9.10 8.83
C PRO A 39 6.22 -9.52 8.90
N LEU A 40 5.42 -9.14 7.89
CA LEU A 40 4.02 -9.55 7.83
C LEU A 40 3.89 -11.06 7.57
N ALA A 41 4.75 -11.64 6.73
CA ALA A 41 4.70 -13.07 6.40
C ALA A 41 5.05 -13.95 7.61
N ILE A 42 6.07 -13.56 8.37
CA ILE A 42 6.47 -14.24 9.62
C ILE A 42 5.30 -14.21 10.62
N MET A 43 4.75 -13.02 10.87
CA MET A 43 3.64 -12.86 11.81
C MET A 43 2.38 -13.62 11.36
N ALA A 44 2.07 -13.63 10.06
CA ALA A 44 0.95 -14.42 9.55
C ALA A 44 1.14 -15.92 9.84
N GLY A 45 2.39 -16.41 9.76
CA GLY A 45 2.73 -17.79 10.09
C GLY A 45 2.49 -18.11 11.57
N GLU A 46 2.98 -17.26 12.46
CA GLU A 46 2.83 -17.41 13.92
C GLU A 46 1.35 -17.41 14.31
N LEU A 47 0.57 -16.44 13.83
CA LEU A 47 -0.85 -16.32 14.14
C LEU A 47 -1.69 -17.47 13.59
N LEU A 48 -1.27 -18.06 12.47
CA LEU A 48 -1.94 -19.23 11.93
C LEU A 48 -1.69 -20.48 12.79
N LEU A 49 -0.54 -20.58 13.46
CA LEU A 49 -0.22 -21.67 14.38
C LEU A 49 -0.94 -21.52 15.72
N ASP A 50 -1.05 -20.28 16.23
CA ASP A 50 -1.73 -20.00 17.51
C ASP A 50 -3.24 -20.20 17.43
N GLY A 51 -3.84 -19.99 16.26
CA GLY A 51 -5.27 -20.22 15.99
C GLY A 51 -6.19 -19.06 16.37
N ASP A 52 -5.82 -18.23 17.33
CA ASP A 52 -6.56 -17.03 17.74
C ASP A 52 -6.23 -15.80 16.87
N MET A 53 -7.23 -14.94 16.65
CA MET A 53 -7.04 -13.67 15.94
C MET A 53 -6.86 -12.53 16.95
N PRO A 54 -5.66 -11.92 17.04
CA PRO A 54 -5.47 -10.72 17.83
C PRO A 54 -6.29 -9.55 17.28
N THR A 55 -6.53 -8.57 18.15
CA THR A 55 -7.10 -7.28 17.74
C THR A 55 -6.13 -6.48 16.87
N ASP A 56 -6.64 -5.52 16.10
CA ASP A 56 -5.80 -4.61 15.29
C ASP A 56 -4.72 -3.89 16.12
N ALA A 57 -5.03 -3.55 17.37
CA ALA A 57 -4.10 -2.90 18.29
C ALA A 57 -2.95 -3.84 18.71
N GLU A 58 -3.25 -5.12 18.92
CA GLU A 58 -2.26 -6.14 19.26
C GLU A 58 -1.38 -6.50 18.07
N LEU A 59 -1.97 -6.64 16.87
CA LEU A 59 -1.21 -6.81 15.62
C LEU A 59 -0.20 -5.68 15.42
N LEU A 60 -0.66 -4.45 15.56
CA LEU A 60 0.19 -3.27 15.35
C LEU A 60 1.29 -3.18 16.42
N ARG A 61 1.00 -3.53 17.67
CA ARG A 61 2.02 -3.62 18.74
C ARG A 61 3.09 -4.65 18.39
N ASN A 62 2.70 -5.85 18.01
CA ASN A 62 3.65 -6.92 17.67
C ASN A 62 4.52 -6.53 16.46
N LEU A 63 3.96 -5.82 15.47
CA LEU A 63 4.72 -5.36 14.30
C LEU A 63 5.76 -4.30 14.68
N ARG A 64 5.39 -3.38 15.57
CA ARG A 64 6.34 -2.37 16.09
C ARG A 64 7.47 -3.02 16.87
N GLU A 65 7.19 -4.04 17.68
CA GLU A 65 8.22 -4.79 18.42
C GLU A 65 9.21 -5.50 17.47
N ALA A 66 8.71 -5.97 16.32
CA ALA A 66 9.49 -6.53 15.22
C ALA A 66 10.22 -5.48 14.36
N GLY A 67 10.13 -4.19 14.70
CA GLY A 67 10.80 -3.10 13.99
C GLY A 67 10.10 -2.64 12.71
N SER A 68 8.85 -3.06 12.48
CA SER A 68 8.06 -2.54 11.36
C SER A 68 7.68 -1.08 11.60
N ASP A 69 7.67 -0.32 10.51
CA ASP A 69 7.24 1.07 10.46
C ASP A 69 5.80 1.24 9.94
N LEU A 70 5.06 0.15 9.75
CA LEU A 70 3.70 0.18 9.22
C LEU A 70 2.75 0.85 10.21
N PRO A 71 2.00 1.90 9.79
CA PRO A 71 1.15 2.65 10.73
C PRO A 71 -0.14 1.92 11.08
N VAL A 72 -0.60 1.02 10.21
CA VAL A 72 -1.81 0.20 10.40
C VAL A 72 -1.62 -1.16 9.73
N VAL A 73 -2.28 -2.19 10.24
CA VAL A 73 -2.34 -3.52 9.63
C VAL A 73 -3.77 -4.05 9.72
N HIS A 74 -4.20 -4.79 8.71
CA HIS A 74 -5.52 -5.39 8.60
C HIS A 74 -5.35 -6.90 8.42
N ALA A 75 -6.19 -7.69 9.07
CA ALA A 75 -6.18 -9.14 8.92
C ALA A 75 -7.41 -9.65 8.17
N LEU A 76 -7.21 -10.67 7.35
CA LEU A 76 -8.28 -11.42 6.72
C LEU A 76 -7.99 -12.92 6.79
N ARG A 77 -8.93 -13.65 7.38
CA ARG A 77 -8.95 -15.12 7.40
C ARG A 77 -10.01 -15.62 6.41
N THR A 78 -9.62 -16.52 5.53
CA THR A 78 -10.45 -17.05 4.43
C THR A 78 -10.15 -18.52 4.19
N LYS A 79 -11.07 -19.26 3.55
CA LYS A 79 -10.70 -20.56 2.99
C LYS A 79 -9.75 -20.38 1.78
N PRO A 80 -8.92 -21.38 1.44
CA PRO A 80 -8.01 -21.28 0.30
C PRO A 80 -8.71 -20.94 -1.02
N GLU A 81 -9.93 -21.45 -1.22
CA GLU A 81 -10.74 -21.26 -2.42
C GLU A 81 -11.49 -19.90 -2.51
N ASP A 82 -11.51 -19.10 -1.44
CA ASP A 82 -12.28 -17.85 -1.36
C ASP A 82 -11.58 -16.66 -2.06
N GLU A 83 -11.16 -16.83 -3.32
CA GLU A 83 -10.46 -15.82 -4.12
C GLU A 83 -11.24 -14.51 -4.22
N GLY A 84 -12.54 -14.60 -4.53
CA GLY A 84 -13.38 -13.42 -4.76
C GLY A 84 -13.48 -12.53 -3.52
N ARG A 85 -13.70 -13.14 -2.34
CA ARG A 85 -13.76 -12.42 -1.06
C ARG A 85 -12.43 -11.72 -0.77
N ARG A 86 -11.32 -12.40 -1.00
CA ARG A 86 -9.99 -11.83 -0.83
C ARG A 86 -9.77 -10.63 -1.75
N GLN A 87 -10.06 -10.78 -3.03
CA GLN A 87 -9.85 -9.71 -4.00
C GLN A 87 -10.70 -8.48 -3.67
N SER A 88 -11.98 -8.66 -3.36
CA SER A 88 -12.86 -7.56 -2.96
C SER A 88 -12.38 -6.85 -1.68
N TRP A 89 -11.85 -7.60 -0.71
CA TRP A 89 -11.30 -7.01 0.51
C TRP A 89 -10.02 -6.19 0.23
N LEU A 90 -9.10 -6.70 -0.57
CA LEU A 90 -7.89 -5.98 -1.00
C LEU A 90 -8.23 -4.72 -1.80
N ASP A 91 -9.21 -4.79 -2.69
CA ASP A 91 -9.68 -3.65 -3.47
C ASP A 91 -10.27 -2.56 -2.57
N GLY A 92 -11.09 -2.96 -1.60
CA GLY A 92 -11.62 -2.05 -0.59
C GLY A 92 -10.52 -1.40 0.26
N LEU A 93 -9.45 -2.12 0.61
CA LEU A 93 -8.31 -1.54 1.32
C LEU A 93 -7.56 -0.51 0.48
N ARG A 94 -7.30 -0.79 -0.80
CA ARG A 94 -6.66 0.19 -1.70
C ARG A 94 -7.49 1.44 -1.89
N GLU A 95 -8.79 1.28 -2.04
CA GLU A 95 -9.68 2.43 -2.20
C GLU A 95 -9.75 3.29 -0.94
N ARG A 96 -9.82 2.67 0.25
CA ARG A 96 -9.84 3.42 1.52
C ARG A 96 -8.53 4.15 1.79
N HIS A 97 -7.40 3.49 1.53
CA HIS A 97 -6.08 4.01 1.90
C HIS A 97 -5.37 4.77 0.78
N GLU A 98 -5.80 4.63 -0.47
CA GLU A 98 -5.22 5.29 -1.65
C GLU A 98 -3.70 5.06 -1.76
N ALA A 99 -3.28 3.87 -1.36
CA ALA A 99 -1.89 3.46 -1.27
C ALA A 99 -1.72 2.08 -1.92
N SER A 100 -0.49 1.80 -2.36
CA SER A 100 -0.06 0.43 -2.62
C SER A 100 -0.18 -0.41 -1.34
N LEU A 101 -0.43 -1.71 -1.51
CA LEU A 101 -0.54 -2.63 -0.38
C LEU A 101 0.71 -3.50 -0.28
N VAL A 102 1.12 -3.74 0.95
CA VAL A 102 2.10 -4.77 1.32
C VAL A 102 1.42 -5.87 2.13
N CYS A 103 1.92 -7.11 2.05
CA CYS A 103 1.28 -8.26 2.66
C CYS A 103 2.24 -9.31 3.20
N GLY A 104 1.71 -10.03 4.18
CA GLY A 104 2.17 -11.34 4.59
C GLY A 104 1.05 -12.34 4.47
N LYS A 105 1.40 -13.58 4.14
CA LYS A 105 0.43 -14.67 3.98
C LYS A 105 0.96 -15.92 4.66
N ALA A 106 0.07 -16.62 5.35
CA ALA A 106 0.26 -17.99 5.77
C ALA A 106 -0.94 -18.85 5.34
N SER A 107 -0.72 -20.14 5.13
CA SER A 107 -1.77 -21.06 4.68
C SER A 107 -1.65 -22.42 5.33
N SER A 108 -2.80 -23.01 5.62
CA SER A 108 -2.99 -24.41 6.00
C SER A 108 -3.91 -25.08 4.97
N PRO A 109 -4.18 -26.39 5.08
CA PRO A 109 -5.16 -27.05 4.22
C PRO A 109 -6.59 -26.50 4.34
N SER A 110 -6.96 -25.92 5.49
CA SER A 110 -8.33 -25.46 5.77
C SER A 110 -8.52 -23.96 5.63
N GLU A 111 -7.45 -23.15 5.75
CA GLU A 111 -7.57 -21.71 5.76
C GLU A 111 -6.30 -20.99 5.28
N THR A 112 -6.46 -19.70 5.01
CA THR A 112 -5.41 -18.77 4.67
C THR A 112 -5.58 -17.51 5.49
N LEU A 113 -4.50 -17.07 6.14
CA LEU A 113 -4.41 -15.80 6.85
C LEU A 113 -3.59 -14.81 6.02
N TRP A 114 -4.18 -13.64 5.79
CA TRP A 114 -3.54 -12.49 5.18
C TRP A 114 -3.40 -11.37 6.20
N LEU A 115 -2.19 -10.83 6.32
CA LEU A 115 -1.93 -9.56 6.97
C LEU A 115 -1.59 -8.54 5.88
N VAL A 116 -2.26 -7.39 5.89
CA VAL A 116 -2.16 -6.41 4.82
C VAL A 116 -2.10 -5.00 5.39
N ALA A 117 -1.17 -4.20 4.88
CA ALA A 117 -1.02 -2.81 5.28
C ALA A 117 -0.91 -1.89 4.06
N PRO A 118 -1.44 -0.66 4.14
CA PRO A 118 -1.14 0.38 3.16
C PRO A 118 0.31 0.86 3.32
N ARG A 119 1.00 1.03 2.21
CA ARG A 119 2.39 1.50 2.16
C ARG A 119 2.48 2.83 1.45
N GLY A 120 2.29 3.92 2.21
CA GLY A 120 2.37 5.30 1.72
C GLY A 120 3.76 5.93 1.86
N GLY A 121 4.59 5.40 2.75
CA GLY A 121 5.94 5.87 3.02
C GLY A 121 6.74 4.83 3.79
N GLU A 122 7.97 5.19 4.13
CA GLU A 122 8.88 4.34 4.87
C GLU A 122 9.75 5.18 5.81
N LEU A 123 10.01 4.66 7.01
CA LEU A 123 10.98 5.21 7.93
C LEU A 123 12.08 4.19 8.20
N THR A 124 13.33 4.62 8.11
CA THR A 124 14.50 3.81 8.49
C THR A 124 15.35 4.56 9.51
N VAL A 125 15.79 3.89 10.58
CA VAL A 125 16.62 4.49 11.63
C VAL A 125 18.09 4.12 11.41
N HIS A 126 18.96 5.11 11.52
CA HIS A 126 20.43 4.99 11.41
C HIS A 126 21.10 5.76 12.56
N GLY A 127 21.26 5.11 13.72
CA GLY A 127 21.67 5.81 14.94
C GLY A 127 20.64 6.88 15.30
N ASN A 128 21.07 8.11 15.61
CA ASN A 128 20.15 9.21 15.92
C ASN A 128 19.46 9.82 14.68
N ARG A 129 19.65 9.26 13.48
CA ARG A 129 19.07 9.78 12.24
C ARG A 129 17.91 8.91 11.77
N VAL A 130 16.95 9.56 11.13
CA VAL A 130 15.86 8.89 10.42
C VAL A 130 15.88 9.27 8.95
N ARG A 131 15.75 8.27 8.08
CA ARG A 131 15.50 8.47 6.65
C ARG A 131 14.01 8.32 6.41
N ALA A 132 13.40 9.31 5.76
CA ALA A 132 11.97 9.32 5.46
C ALA A 132 11.74 9.21 3.95
N GLU A 133 11.12 8.13 3.50
CA GLU A 133 10.72 7.94 2.10
C GLU A 133 9.22 8.09 1.93
N ILE A 134 8.79 8.68 0.82
CA ILE A 134 7.37 8.86 0.50
C ILE A 134 7.05 8.21 -0.84
N ARG A 135 5.90 7.55 -0.92
CA ARG A 135 5.43 6.91 -2.15
C ARG A 135 4.23 7.69 -2.72
N PRO A 136 4.12 7.84 -4.04
CA PRO A 136 2.91 8.41 -4.64
C PRO A 136 1.65 7.65 -4.20
N PRO A 137 0.48 8.31 -4.07
CA PRO A 137 0.22 9.72 -4.40
C PRO A 137 0.50 10.71 -3.25
N PHE A 138 1.16 10.28 -2.17
CA PHE A 138 1.37 11.12 -1.00
C PHE A 138 2.41 12.23 -1.24
N MET A 139 2.17 13.41 -0.66
CA MET A 139 2.98 14.61 -0.84
C MET A 139 3.17 15.37 0.48
N LYS A 140 4.04 16.39 0.46
CA LYS A 140 4.31 17.28 1.61
C LYS A 140 4.63 16.51 2.91
N PRO A 141 5.64 15.62 2.89
CA PRO A 141 5.95 14.82 4.05
C PRO A 141 6.45 15.69 5.21
N ARG A 142 6.07 15.30 6.42
CA ARG A 142 6.50 15.93 7.67
C ARG A 142 6.66 14.87 8.74
N LEU A 143 7.71 14.99 9.54
CA LEU A 143 7.89 14.20 10.74
C LEU A 143 7.13 14.84 11.89
N VAL A 144 6.38 14.02 12.62
CA VAL A 144 5.77 14.37 13.90
C VAL A 144 6.46 13.51 14.95
N LEU A 145 7.21 14.16 15.83
CA LEU A 145 7.90 13.52 16.94
C LEU A 145 7.09 13.75 18.22
N ARG A 146 6.89 12.70 19.00
CA ARG A 146 6.30 12.76 20.34
C ARG A 146 7.25 12.12 21.33
N ASP A 147 7.54 12.82 22.42
CA ASP A 147 8.41 12.33 23.49
C ASP A 147 7.61 11.67 24.62
N ALA A 148 8.32 11.13 25.63
CA ALA A 148 7.70 10.44 26.76
C ALA A 148 6.82 11.35 27.65
N LYS A 149 7.09 12.66 27.65
CA LYS A 149 6.32 13.67 28.38
C LYS A 149 5.12 14.19 27.57
N GLY A 150 4.98 13.75 26.32
CA GLY A 150 3.94 14.19 25.40
C GLY A 150 4.26 15.47 24.64
N THR A 151 5.49 15.99 24.72
CA THR A 151 5.96 17.10 23.88
C THR A 151 5.89 16.67 22.43
N VAL A 152 5.29 17.52 21.58
CA VAL A 152 5.17 17.26 20.14
C VAL A 152 6.00 18.27 19.36
N ARG A 153 6.83 17.76 18.44
CA ARG A 153 7.56 18.57 17.46
C ARG A 153 7.20 18.14 16.06
N THR A 154 6.98 19.09 15.16
CA THR A 154 6.73 18.83 13.74
C THR A 154 7.85 19.43 12.90
N MET A 155 8.38 18.67 11.95
CA MET A 155 9.47 19.08 11.08
C MET A 155 9.11 18.75 9.62
N PRO A 156 9.17 19.72 8.69
CA PRO A 156 9.05 19.41 7.27
C PRO A 156 10.25 18.57 6.82
N VAL A 157 10.03 17.61 5.93
CA VAL A 157 11.10 16.78 5.36
C VAL A 157 10.95 16.68 3.85
N LYS A 158 12.02 16.29 3.17
CA LYS A 158 11.99 15.86 1.76
C LYS A 158 12.06 14.34 1.70
N GLY A 159 11.44 13.74 0.70
CA GLY A 159 11.54 12.30 0.48
C GLY A 159 12.98 11.87 0.20
N GLY A 160 13.47 10.87 0.91
CA GLY A 160 14.83 10.34 0.84
C GLY A 160 15.86 11.12 1.67
N GLU A 161 15.44 12.17 2.40
CA GLU A 161 16.31 12.94 3.28
C GLU A 161 16.62 12.16 4.58
N GLU A 162 17.85 12.26 5.06
CA GLU A 162 18.24 11.86 6.41
C GLU A 162 18.09 13.06 7.35
N ILE A 163 17.39 12.86 8.47
CA ILE A 163 17.09 13.90 9.45
C ILE A 163 17.65 13.49 10.80
N ASP A 164 18.44 14.36 11.44
CA ASP A 164 18.86 14.19 12.82
C ASP A 164 17.65 14.32 13.77
N LEU A 165 17.46 13.30 14.60
CA LEU A 165 16.46 13.36 15.65
C LEU A 165 16.91 14.38 16.73
N PRO A 166 16.01 15.26 17.18
CA PRO A 166 16.36 16.23 18.21
C PRO A 166 16.74 15.54 19.52
N THR A 167 17.86 15.96 20.10
CA THR A 167 18.39 15.43 21.37
C THR A 167 17.79 16.10 22.61
N ASP A 168 16.99 17.16 22.42
CA ASP A 168 16.31 17.90 23.47
C ASP A 168 14.92 17.31 23.84
N LEU A 169 14.53 16.20 23.20
CA LEU A 169 13.30 15.48 23.50
C LEU A 169 13.57 14.26 24.41
N ASP A 170 12.67 14.01 25.36
CA ASP A 170 12.83 12.90 26.31
C ASP A 170 12.47 11.53 25.69
N PRO A 171 13.39 10.55 25.68
CA PRO A 171 13.07 9.21 25.20
C PRO A 171 12.07 8.47 26.11
N PRO A 172 11.33 7.47 25.57
CA PRO A 172 11.32 7.03 24.18
C PRO A 172 10.58 8.01 23.25
N LEU A 173 11.08 8.11 22.02
CA LEU A 173 10.43 8.90 20.97
C LEU A 173 9.45 8.03 20.19
N THR A 174 8.32 8.61 19.81
CA THR A 174 7.50 8.14 18.69
C THR A 174 7.76 9.06 17.51
N VAL A 175 8.16 8.49 16.38
CA VAL A 175 8.46 9.22 15.15
C VAL A 175 7.44 8.80 14.09
N GLN A 176 6.55 9.71 13.73
CA GLN A 176 5.50 9.46 12.75
C GLN A 176 5.76 10.27 11.48
N LEU A 177 5.80 9.60 10.34
CA LEU A 177 5.83 10.25 9.03
C LEU A 177 4.39 10.52 8.60
N MET A 178 4.04 11.80 8.53
CA MET A 178 2.75 12.26 8.03
C MET A 178 2.92 12.77 6.60
N ALA A 179 1.91 12.53 5.76
CA ALA A 179 1.87 13.09 4.42
C ALA A 179 0.45 13.40 3.97
N ASP A 180 0.31 14.36 3.06
CA ASP A 180 -0.95 14.73 2.45
C ASP A 180 -1.28 13.74 1.33
N GLY A 181 -2.41 13.05 1.43
CA GLY A 181 -2.98 12.23 0.37
C GLY A 181 -4.31 12.79 -0.15
N PRO A 182 -4.98 12.10 -1.09
CA PRO A 182 -6.22 12.60 -1.70
C PRO A 182 -7.36 12.86 -0.68
N ARG A 183 -7.45 12.05 0.38
CA ARG A 183 -8.39 12.24 1.51
C ARG A 183 -7.86 13.10 2.66
N GLY A 184 -6.76 13.81 2.45
CA GLY A 184 -6.13 14.66 3.45
C GLY A 184 -4.92 14.03 4.16
N PRO A 185 -4.38 14.72 5.18
CA PRO A 185 -3.16 14.30 5.84
C PRO A 185 -3.36 13.07 6.72
N ARG A 186 -2.46 12.10 6.63
CA ARG A 186 -2.50 10.88 7.45
C ARG A 186 -1.09 10.32 7.73
N PRO A 187 -0.94 9.46 8.75
CA PRO A 187 0.28 8.70 8.97
C PRO A 187 0.52 7.75 7.80
N VAL A 188 1.76 7.71 7.32
CA VAL A 188 2.19 6.80 6.23
C VAL A 188 3.33 5.87 6.64
N ALA A 189 4.01 6.18 7.74
CA ALA A 189 4.95 5.32 8.46
C ALA A 189 5.08 5.79 9.92
N GLU A 190 5.45 4.90 10.84
CA GLU A 190 5.61 5.21 12.26
C GLU A 190 6.64 4.29 12.92
N LEU A 191 7.61 4.87 13.62
CA LEU A 191 8.63 4.16 14.38
C LEU A 191 8.60 4.52 15.86
N HIS A 192 9.06 3.56 16.67
CA HIS A 192 9.35 3.74 18.08
C HIS A 192 10.82 3.39 18.29
N PRO A 193 11.76 4.31 17.98
CA PRO A 193 13.18 4.05 18.19
C PRO A 193 13.40 3.60 19.63
N ARG A 194 14.06 2.45 19.80
CA ARG A 194 14.44 1.97 21.13
C ARG A 194 15.42 2.99 21.73
N SER A 195 15.34 3.19 23.05
CA SER A 195 16.12 4.19 23.80
C SER A 195 17.64 3.96 23.84
N GLU A 196 18.19 3.07 23.00
CA GLU A 196 19.63 2.78 22.93
C GLU A 196 20.38 3.69 21.93
N LEU A 197 19.78 4.81 21.55
CA LEU A 197 20.40 5.87 20.73
C LEU A 197 21.22 6.84 21.59
#